data_AF-A0A9X2MQA2-F1
#
_entry.id   AF-A0A9X2MQA2-F1
#
_cell.length_a   1.000
_cell.length_b   1.000
_cell.length_c   1.000
_cell.angle_alpha   90.00
_cell.angle_beta   90.00
_cell.angle_gamma   90.00
#
_symmetry.space_group_name_H-M   'P 1'
#
loop_
_entity.id
_entity.type
_entity.pdbx_description
1 polymer ?
#
loop_
_entity_poly.entity_id
_entity_poly.type
_entity_poly.pdbx_seq_one_letter_code
_entity_poly.pdbx_strand_id
1 'polypeptide(L)'
;MHSPTYGEVSYSKMIQIIKNFISKSPDSMYNISVGTDSQNFGYTKTVVVVAIHRVGNGGIFFYDVKKVKKITNITQKLFFETSMSLEIAIALSKALEQEKIDFGISIHVDAGENGKTSKIIPEIVGWIKACGFNCETKPNSYAASSIADKYSK
;
A
#
# COMPACT_ATOMS: atom_id res chain seq x y z
N MET A 1 5.67 -8.94 -8.59
CA MET A 1 4.45 -8.11 -8.49
C MET A 1 3.58 -8.40 -9.71
N HIS A 2 2.25 -8.32 -9.58
CA HIS A 2 1.31 -8.42 -10.69
C HIS A 2 0.58 -7.09 -10.88
N SER A 3 0.27 -6.73 -12.12
CA SER A 3 -0.57 -5.58 -12.47
C SER A 3 -1.60 -6.00 -13.51
N PRO A 4 -2.89 -5.61 -13.38
CA PRO A 4 -3.88 -5.90 -14.41
C PRO A 4 -3.53 -5.32 -15.79
N THR A 5 -2.76 -4.22 -15.83
CA THR A 5 -2.39 -3.54 -17.07
C THR A 5 -1.09 -4.11 -17.68
N TYR A 6 -0.15 -4.56 -16.85
CA TYR A 6 1.21 -4.92 -17.29
C TYR A 6 1.58 -6.38 -17.07
N GLY A 7 0.70 -7.20 -16.49
CA GLY A 7 0.97 -8.58 -16.13
C GLY A 7 1.97 -8.70 -14.98
N GLU A 8 2.78 -9.77 -15.01
CA GLU A 8 3.81 -9.99 -14.01
C GLU A 8 5.03 -9.09 -14.26
N VAL A 9 5.46 -8.39 -13.21
CA VAL A 9 6.59 -7.46 -13.25
C VAL A 9 7.49 -7.65 -12.03
N SER A 10 8.79 -7.52 -12.24
CA SER A 10 9.76 -7.40 -11.15
C SER A 10 9.57 -6.08 -10.39
N TYR A 11 10.12 -5.99 -9.19
CA TYR A 11 10.08 -4.75 -8.41
C TYR A 11 10.77 -3.58 -9.12
N SER A 12 11.93 -3.82 -9.74
CA SER A 12 12.62 -2.81 -10.55
C SER A 12 11.79 -2.37 -11.76
N LYS A 13 11.08 -3.30 -12.41
CA LYS A 13 10.21 -2.99 -13.54
C LYS A 13 8.98 -2.19 -13.11
N MET A 14 8.39 -2.51 -11.96
CA MET A 14 7.31 -1.73 -11.35
C MET A 14 7.72 -0.27 -11.16
N ILE A 15 8.89 -0.03 -10.54
CA ILE A 15 9.42 1.32 -10.35
C ILE A 15 9.57 2.05 -11.70
N GLN A 16 10.13 1.39 -12.71
CA GLN A 16 10.27 1.98 -14.05
C GLN A 16 8.92 2.36 -14.66
N ILE A 17 7.89 1.50 -14.50
CA ILE A 17 6.53 1.79 -14.99
C ILE A 17 5.93 2.99 -14.26
N ILE A 18 6.08 3.07 -12.93
CA ILE A 18 5.62 4.20 -12.12
C ILE A 18 6.29 5.50 -12.59
N LYS A 19 7.62 5.49 -12.77
CA LYS A 19 8.38 6.63 -13.31
C LYS A 19 7.84 7.08 -14.66
N ASN A 20 7.65 6.13 -15.59
CA ASN A 20 7.10 6.42 -16.92
C ASN A 20 5.64 6.91 -16.87
N PHE A 21 4.85 6.48 -15.90
CA PHE A 21 3.47 6.93 -15.72
C PHE A 21 3.42 8.38 -15.24
N ILE A 22 4.30 8.74 -14.30
CA ILE A 22 4.43 10.11 -13.78
C ILE A 22 5.00 11.06 -14.85
N SER A 23 6.07 10.64 -15.55
CA SER A 23 6.76 11.49 -16.53
C SER A 23 5.90 11.88 -17.74
N LYS A 24 4.85 11.10 -18.05
CA LYS A 24 3.87 11.44 -19.10
C LYS A 24 3.06 12.70 -18.80
N SER A 25 2.90 13.07 -17.52
CA SER A 25 2.17 14.28 -17.12
C SER A 25 2.73 14.77 -15.77
N PRO A 26 3.91 15.40 -15.76
CA PRO A 26 4.62 15.74 -14.53
C PRO A 26 3.89 16.81 -13.71
N ASP A 27 3.16 17.72 -14.35
CA ASP A 27 2.40 18.80 -13.70
C ASP A 27 1.05 18.35 -13.13
N SER A 28 0.71 17.06 -13.24
CA SER A 28 -0.50 16.49 -12.64
C SER A 28 -0.34 16.20 -11.17
N MET A 29 -1.45 16.19 -10.43
CA MET A 29 -1.47 15.70 -9.05
C MET A 29 -1.55 14.17 -9.01
N TYR A 30 -0.74 13.56 -8.16
CA TYR A 30 -0.70 12.11 -7.96
C TYR A 30 -0.91 11.76 -6.49
N ASN A 31 -1.72 10.73 -6.24
CA ASN A 31 -1.81 10.06 -4.95
C ASN A 31 -1.07 8.73 -5.07
N ILE A 32 0.03 8.59 -4.33
CA ILE A 32 0.79 7.35 -4.22
C ILE A 32 0.40 6.67 -2.91
N SER A 33 -0.15 5.47 -3.03
CA SER A 33 -0.72 4.75 -1.91
C SER A 33 -0.12 3.35 -1.81
N VAL A 34 0.28 2.94 -0.61
CA VAL A 34 0.71 1.57 -0.32
C VAL A 34 -0.17 1.01 0.78
N GLY A 35 -0.75 -0.16 0.57
CA GLY A 35 -1.61 -0.80 1.57
C GLY A 35 -1.49 -2.30 1.53
N THR A 36 -1.70 -2.93 2.67
CA THR A 36 -1.70 -4.39 2.79
C THR A 36 -2.97 -4.82 3.50
N ASP A 37 -3.59 -5.88 2.99
CA ASP A 37 -4.66 -6.61 3.68
C ASP A 37 -4.30 -8.10 3.71
N SER A 38 -4.87 -8.82 4.67
CA SER A 38 -4.67 -10.26 4.73
C SER A 38 -5.93 -11.02 5.13
N GLN A 39 -6.01 -12.30 4.77
CA GLN A 39 -7.13 -13.18 5.09
C GLN A 39 -6.63 -14.52 5.62
N ASN A 40 -7.31 -15.02 6.65
CA ASN A 40 -6.94 -16.27 7.31
C ASN A 40 -7.63 -17.48 6.66
N PHE A 41 -6.81 -18.47 6.34
CA PHE A 41 -7.17 -19.82 5.90
C PHE A 41 -6.45 -20.85 6.82
N GLY A 42 -5.92 -21.94 6.26
CA GLY A 42 -4.91 -22.77 6.95
C GLY A 42 -3.58 -22.03 7.19
N TYR A 43 -3.37 -20.92 6.49
CA TYR A 43 -2.26 -19.97 6.60
C TYR A 43 -2.84 -18.55 6.51
N THR A 44 -2.04 -17.50 6.69
CA THR A 44 -2.48 -16.13 6.40
C THR A 44 -2.04 -15.74 5.00
N LYS A 45 -3.01 -15.46 4.12
CA LYS A 45 -2.78 -14.93 2.77
C LYS A 45 -2.71 -13.42 2.87
N THR A 46 -1.57 -12.83 2.53
CA THR A 46 -1.34 -11.39 2.61
C THR A 46 -1.17 -10.81 1.22
N VAL A 47 -1.83 -9.69 0.96
CA VAL A 47 -1.74 -8.97 -0.31
C VAL A 47 -1.26 -7.56 -0.04
N VAL A 48 -0.10 -7.21 -0.59
CA VAL A 48 0.40 -5.83 -0.59
C VAL A 48 0.07 -5.17 -1.93
N VAL A 49 -0.32 -3.91 -1.90
CA VAL A 49 -0.71 -3.11 -3.06
C VAL A 49 0.10 -1.82 -3.10
N VAL A 50 0.58 -1.46 -4.29
CA VAL A 50 1.11 -0.15 -4.63
C VAL A 50 0.19 0.45 -5.69
N ALA A 51 -0.47 1.56 -5.38
CA ALA A 51 -1.42 2.23 -6.27
C ALA A 51 -0.97 3.66 -6.57
N ILE A 52 -0.97 4.02 -7.85
CA ILE A 52 -0.64 5.35 -8.35
C ILE A 52 -1.87 5.91 -9.04
N HIS A 53 -2.52 6.89 -8.41
CA HIS A 53 -3.71 7.54 -8.95
C HIS A 53 -3.35 8.94 -9.45
N ARG A 54 -3.49 9.19 -10.75
CA ARG A 54 -3.42 10.54 -11.32
C ARG A 54 -4.80 11.17 -11.19
N VAL A 55 -4.92 12.23 -10.40
CA VAL A 55 -6.20 12.84 -10.07
C VAL A 55 -6.92 13.25 -11.37
N GLY A 56 -8.18 12.82 -11.50
CA GLY A 56 -9.03 13.06 -12.68
C GLY A 56 -8.72 12.21 -13.92
N ASN A 57 -7.72 11.33 -13.88
CA ASN A 57 -7.21 10.61 -15.05
C ASN A 57 -7.00 9.10 -14.81
N GLY A 58 -7.58 8.56 -13.75
CA GLY A 58 -7.43 7.14 -13.38
C GLY A 58 -6.03 6.82 -12.86
N GLY A 59 -5.70 5.53 -12.79
CA GLY A 59 -4.47 5.09 -12.14
C GLY A 59 -4.03 3.71 -12.56
N ILE A 60 -2.87 3.33 -12.05
CA ILE A 60 -2.29 2.00 -12.18
C ILE A 60 -2.04 1.44 -10.79
N PHE A 61 -2.09 0.12 -10.65
CA PHE A 61 -1.69 -0.51 -9.41
C PHE A 61 -0.96 -1.82 -9.67
N PHE A 62 -0.24 -2.23 -8.64
CA PHE A 62 0.53 -3.45 -8.56
C PHE A 62 0.20 -4.12 -7.24
N TYR A 63 0.20 -5.45 -7.23
CA TYR A 63 0.05 -6.21 -6.01
C TYR A 63 0.96 -7.42 -5.97
N ASP A 64 1.22 -7.93 -4.78
CA ASP A 64 1.93 -9.19 -4.57
C ASP A 64 1.22 -10.00 -3.49
N VAL A 65 1.19 -11.32 -3.68
CA VAL A 65 0.48 -12.23 -2.79
C VAL A 65 1.49 -13.12 -2.06
N LYS A 66 1.50 -13.05 -0.74
CA LYS A 66 2.36 -13.87 0.12
C LYS A 66 1.53 -14.78 1.00
N LYS A 67 2.08 -15.95 1.31
CA LYS A 67 1.51 -16.89 2.29
C LYS A 67 2.43 -16.92 3.49
N VAL A 68 1.91 -16.59 4.67
CA VAL A 68 2.68 -16.60 5.92
C VAL A 68 2.03 -17.51 6.95
N LYS A 69 2.78 -17.84 8.01
CA LYS A 69 2.24 -18.60 9.13
C LYS A 69 0.98 -17.92 9.66
N LYS A 70 -0.04 -18.71 9.99
CA LYS A 70 -1.34 -18.20 10.42
C LYS A 70 -1.21 -17.22 11.60
N ILE A 71 -1.70 -16.00 11.42
CA ILE A 71 -1.76 -14.93 12.43
C ILE A 71 -3.20 -14.82 12.91
N THR A 72 -3.48 -15.25 14.14
CA THR A 72 -4.84 -15.29 14.70
C THR A 72 -5.23 -14.01 15.45
N ASN A 73 -4.24 -13.27 15.96
CA ASN A 73 -4.47 -12.04 16.70
C ASN A 73 -4.62 -10.86 15.72
N ILE A 74 -5.75 -10.15 15.81
CA ILE A 74 -6.09 -9.04 14.91
C ILE A 74 -5.11 -7.86 15.02
N THR A 75 -4.61 -7.57 16.22
CA THR A 75 -3.61 -6.53 16.46
C THR A 75 -2.28 -6.90 15.81
N GLN A 76 -1.81 -8.14 15.99
CA GLN A 76 -0.58 -8.61 15.35
C GLN A 76 -0.71 -8.58 13.83
N LYS A 77 -1.88 -8.94 13.31
CA LYS A 77 -2.18 -8.91 11.88
C LYS A 77 -2.08 -7.48 11.32
N LEU A 78 -2.68 -6.50 12.01
CA LEU A 78 -2.62 -5.09 11.60
C LEU A 78 -1.21 -4.51 11.64
N PHE A 79 -0.42 -4.84 12.67
CA PHE A 79 1.01 -4.46 12.71
C PHE A 79 1.79 -5.12 11.58
N PHE A 80 1.51 -6.39 11.28
CA PHE A 80 2.17 -7.12 10.19
C PHE A 80 1.85 -6.49 8.81
N GLU A 81 0.59 -6.18 8.56
CA GLU A 81 0.14 -5.47 7.34
C GLU A 81 0.79 -4.09 7.22
N THR A 82 0.85 -3.34 8.32
CA THR A 82 1.50 -2.03 8.36
C THR A 82 3.00 -2.15 8.09
N SER A 83 3.68 -3.11 8.70
CA SER A 83 5.11 -3.39 8.48
C SER A 83 5.42 -3.65 7.01
N MET A 84 4.64 -4.52 6.37
CA MET A 84 4.81 -4.84 4.95
C MET A 84 4.58 -3.62 4.04
N SER A 85 3.61 -2.78 4.39
CA SER A 85 3.33 -1.55 3.65
C SER A 85 4.49 -0.55 3.78
N LEU A 86 5.03 -0.39 4.98
CA LEU A 86 6.18 0.48 5.25
C LEU A 86 7.44 0.01 4.51
N GLU A 87 7.73 -1.30 4.50
CA GLU A 87 8.89 -1.84 3.77
C GLU A 87 8.88 -1.44 2.28
N ILE A 88 7.72 -1.60 1.64
CA ILE A 88 7.54 -1.23 0.23
C ILE A 88 7.59 0.28 0.04
N ALA A 89 6.98 1.06 0.93
CA ALA A 89 6.98 2.52 0.85
C ALA A 89 8.39 3.12 1.01
N ILE A 90 9.22 2.58 1.92
CA ILE A 90 10.61 2.99 2.11
C ILE A 90 11.42 2.74 0.84
N ALA A 91 11.30 1.55 0.27
CA ALA A 91 12.02 1.20 -0.97
C ALA A 91 11.53 2.04 -2.17
N LEU A 92 10.22 2.34 -2.23
CA LEU A 92 9.64 3.18 -3.27
C LEU A 92 10.08 4.65 -3.13
N SER A 93 10.03 5.22 -1.92
CA SER A 93 10.47 6.60 -1.64
C SER A 93 11.89 6.83 -2.11
N LYS A 94 12.82 5.95 -1.70
CA LYS A 94 14.22 6.01 -2.13
C LYS A 94 14.38 5.99 -3.65
N ALA A 95 13.58 5.19 -4.35
CA ALA A 95 13.66 5.07 -5.80
C ALA A 95 13.06 6.28 -6.55
N LEU A 96 12.10 6.99 -5.94
CA LEU A 96 11.50 8.21 -6.48
C LEU A 96 12.36 9.45 -6.18
N GLU A 97 12.93 9.54 -4.98
CA GLU A 97 13.87 10.60 -4.59
C GLU A 97 15.09 10.68 -5.52
N GLN A 98 15.62 9.54 -5.95
CA GLN A 98 16.73 9.47 -6.93
C GLN A 98 16.41 10.17 -8.26
N GLU A 99 15.13 10.30 -8.60
CA GLU A 99 14.66 10.97 -9.81
C GLU A 99 14.11 12.38 -9.54
N LYS A 100 14.26 12.89 -8.32
CA LYS A 100 13.69 14.17 -7.86
C LYS A 100 12.16 14.22 -7.98
N ILE A 101 11.50 13.07 -7.83
CA ILE A 101 10.05 12.96 -7.79
C ILE A 101 9.62 13.07 -6.32
N ASP A 102 9.09 14.23 -5.94
CA ASP A 102 8.64 14.52 -4.57
C ASP A 102 7.11 14.43 -4.47
N PHE A 103 6.60 13.20 -4.54
CA PHE A 103 5.21 12.92 -4.19
C PHE A 103 5.17 12.19 -2.85
N GLY A 104 4.44 12.76 -1.89
CA GLY A 104 4.20 12.08 -0.62
C GLY A 104 3.55 10.71 -0.82
N ILE A 105 3.97 9.73 -0.02
CA ILE A 105 3.39 8.40 -0.02
C ILE A 105 2.45 8.27 1.18
N SER A 106 1.24 7.79 0.93
CA SER A 106 0.25 7.47 1.96
C SER A 106 0.20 5.96 2.21
N ILE A 107 0.40 5.54 3.46
CA ILE A 107 0.12 4.18 3.90
C ILE A 107 -1.38 4.05 4.17
N HIS A 108 -2.01 3.13 3.46
CA HIS A 108 -3.42 2.83 3.57
C HIS A 108 -3.59 1.65 4.53
N VAL A 109 -4.24 1.91 5.66
CA VAL A 109 -4.45 0.91 6.72
C VAL A 109 -5.91 0.46 6.68
N ASP A 110 -6.16 -0.86 6.70
CA ASP A 110 -7.51 -1.42 6.77
C ASP A 110 -8.11 -1.34 8.18
N ALA A 111 -8.22 -0.12 8.71
CA ALA A 111 -8.81 0.16 10.01
C ALA A 111 -9.88 1.23 9.89
N GLY A 112 -10.95 1.10 10.70
CA GLY A 112 -11.98 2.13 10.86
C GLY A 112 -12.21 2.43 12.33
N GLU A 113 -12.79 3.59 12.62
CA GLU A 113 -13.03 4.08 13.98
C GLU A 113 -14.06 3.22 14.75
N ASN A 114 -14.92 2.50 14.02
CA ASN A 114 -15.94 1.63 14.56
C ASN A 114 -15.51 0.16 14.45
N GLY A 115 -14.64 -0.30 15.36
CA GLY A 115 -14.20 -1.69 15.36
C GLY A 115 -13.17 -2.06 16.41
N LYS A 116 -12.81 -3.36 16.48
CA LYS A 116 -11.79 -3.88 17.42
C LYS A 116 -10.41 -3.26 17.20
N THR A 117 -10.15 -2.75 15.99
CA THR A 117 -8.90 -2.09 15.59
C THR A 117 -8.84 -0.62 16.01
N SER A 118 -9.94 0.02 16.42
CA SER A 118 -9.96 1.47 16.68
C SER A 118 -8.99 1.89 17.78
N LYS A 119 -8.84 1.05 18.81
CA LYS A 119 -7.91 1.28 19.94
C LYS A 119 -6.45 1.37 19.53
N ILE A 120 -6.08 0.76 18.39
CA ILE A 120 -4.69 0.68 17.95
C ILE A 120 -4.37 1.61 16.78
N ILE A 121 -5.38 2.24 16.19
CA ILE A 121 -5.20 3.24 15.13
C ILE A 121 -4.20 4.33 15.55
N PRO A 122 -4.27 4.93 16.76
CA PRO A 122 -3.32 5.98 17.14
C PRO A 122 -1.86 5.52 17.13
N GLU A 123 -1.58 4.28 17.57
CA GLU A 123 -0.23 3.71 17.57
C GLU A 123 0.28 3.47 16.14
N ILE A 124 -0.56 2.89 15.27
CA ILE A 124 -0.23 2.64 13.87
C ILE A 124 0.01 3.97 13.12
N VAL A 125 -0.86 4.97 13.32
CA VAL A 125 -0.71 6.30 12.72
C VAL A 125 0.58 6.96 13.19
N GLY A 126 0.87 6.90 14.50
CA GLY A 126 2.09 7.44 15.08
C GLY A 126 3.34 6.79 14.49
N TRP A 127 3.33 5.46 14.35
CA TRP A 127 4.43 4.71 13.74
C TRP A 127 4.65 5.10 12.27
N ILE A 128 3.60 5.11 11.46
CA ILE A 128 3.68 5.47 10.03
C ILE A 128 4.23 6.90 9.85
N LYS A 129 3.74 7.85 10.64
CA LYS A 129 4.21 9.24 10.60
C LYS A 129 5.67 9.37 11.04
N ALA A 130 6.09 8.61 12.05
CA ALA A 130 7.50 8.57 12.48
C ALA A 130 8.43 8.03 11.39
N CYS A 131 7.91 7.22 10.46
CA CYS A 131 8.64 6.76 9.27
C CYS A 131 8.63 7.77 8.11
N GLY A 132 8.00 8.94 8.26
CA GLY A 132 7.95 9.99 7.22
C GLY A 132 6.84 9.82 6.19
N PHE A 133 5.85 8.96 6.45
CA PHE A 133 4.73 8.72 5.53
C PHE A 133 3.41 9.28 6.05
N ASN A 134 2.52 9.60 5.12
CA ASN A 134 1.14 9.90 5.46
C ASN A 134 0.40 8.60 5.82
N CYS A 135 -0.67 8.70 6.61
CA CYS A 135 -1.50 7.56 6.97
C CYS A 135 -2.95 7.85 6.61
N GLU A 136 -3.58 6.95 5.87
CA GLU A 136 -5.00 6.98 5.53
C GLU A 136 -5.68 5.74 6.10
N THR A 137 -6.83 5.92 6.74
CA THR A 137 -7.70 4.86 7.25
C THR A 137 -9.03 4.85 6.48
N LYS A 138 -9.94 3.92 6.78
CA LYS A 138 -11.28 3.92 6.17
C LYS A 138 -11.98 5.25 6.46
N PRO A 139 -12.70 5.84 5.48
CA PRO A 139 -13.01 5.29 4.15
C PRO A 139 -11.97 5.58 3.05
N ASN A 140 -10.88 6.28 3.34
CA ASN A 140 -9.91 6.74 2.34
C ASN A 140 -8.84 5.69 1.98
N SER A 141 -8.74 4.60 2.75
CA SER A 141 -7.67 3.60 2.64
C SER A 141 -7.82 2.57 1.50
N TYR A 142 -8.26 2.99 0.31
CA TYR A 142 -8.63 2.12 -0.82
C TYR A 142 -7.60 1.06 -1.26
N ALA A 143 -6.28 1.33 -1.16
CA ALA A 143 -5.26 0.35 -1.50
C ALA A 143 -5.34 -0.91 -0.61
N ALA A 144 -5.59 -0.75 0.70
CA ALA A 144 -5.82 -1.86 1.61
C ALA A 144 -7.29 -2.30 1.59
N SER A 145 -8.22 -1.37 1.80
CA SER A 145 -9.64 -1.66 2.05
C SER A 145 -10.48 -2.02 0.83
N SER A 146 -9.88 -2.04 -0.37
CA SER A 146 -10.60 -2.36 -1.61
C SER A 146 -9.75 -3.18 -2.55
N ILE A 147 -8.56 -2.70 -2.93
CA ILE A 147 -7.70 -3.43 -3.87
C ILE A 147 -7.15 -4.68 -3.18
N ALA A 148 -6.46 -4.55 -2.04
CA ALA A 148 -5.89 -5.70 -1.35
C ALA A 148 -6.97 -6.69 -0.88
N ASP A 149 -8.05 -6.19 -0.28
CA ASP A 149 -9.22 -6.99 0.15
C ASP A 149 -9.81 -7.85 -0.99
N LYS A 150 -9.92 -7.30 -2.21
CA LYS A 150 -10.40 -8.05 -3.37
C LYS A 150 -9.52 -9.26 -3.70
N TYR A 151 -8.20 -9.12 -3.56
CA TYR A 151 -7.25 -10.17 -3.91
C TYR A 151 -6.87 -11.07 -2.73
N SER A 152 -7.16 -10.66 -1.48
CA SER A 152 -6.88 -11.44 -0.27
C SER A 152 -7.94 -12.52 -0.02
N LYS A 153 -9.19 -12.26 -0.40
CA LYS A 153 -10.32 -13.20 -0.34
C LYS A 153 -10.15 -14.43 -1.23
#